data_AF-B4UG93-F1
#
_entry.id   AF-B4UG93-F1
#
_cell.length_a   1.000
_cell.length_b   1.000
_cell.length_c   1.000
_cell.angle_alpha   90.00
_cell.angle_beta   90.00
_cell.angle_gamma   90.00
#
_symmetry.space_group_name_H-M   'P 1'
#
loop_
_entity.id
_entity.type
_entity.pdbx_description
1 polymer ?
#
loop_
_entity_poly.entity_id
_entity_poly.type
_entity_poly.pdbx_seq_one_letter_code
_entity_poly.pdbx_strand_id
1 'polypeptide(L)'
;MFVPDPSITHLSATREQVVAVIESINQPQVSVPGKAPQAVVGHLCGVRNANGTLSIYVGLHLVRTGENVVYVHDRRQLTVEEYRQVEIEGLQFLESMGFMLDNLNFRNLTPDVQEQALRRTPLFSPPRPAAPAAAAPGGGTAPADPARLARLLASF
;
A
#
# COMPACT_ATOMS: atom_id res chain seq x y z
N MET A 1 10.93 12.04 -12.83
CA MET A 1 11.31 10.96 -11.89
C MET A 1 10.36 10.96 -10.71
N PHE A 2 10.06 9.77 -10.18
CA PHE A 2 9.30 9.58 -8.95
C PHE A 2 10.24 9.46 -7.74
N VAL A 3 9.93 10.21 -6.67
CA VAL A 3 10.69 10.21 -5.41
C VAL A 3 9.73 10.02 -4.23
N PRO A 4 10.14 9.28 -3.17
CA PRO A 4 9.29 9.08 -2.01
C PRO A 4 9.09 10.41 -1.26
N ASP A 5 7.85 10.71 -0.90
CA ASP A 5 7.49 11.85 -0.05
C ASP A 5 6.95 11.34 1.29
N PRO A 6 7.76 11.31 2.36
CA PRO A 6 7.35 10.77 3.66
C PRO A 6 6.29 11.63 4.35
N SER A 7 6.03 12.86 3.88
CA SER A 7 4.94 13.69 4.40
C SER A 7 3.56 13.21 3.94
N ILE A 8 3.50 12.35 2.92
CA ILE A 8 2.25 11.84 2.34
C ILE A 8 2.08 10.36 2.72
N THR A 9 1.06 10.08 3.52
CA THR A 9 0.70 8.71 3.94
C THR A 9 -0.54 8.17 3.23
N HIS A 10 -1.36 9.07 2.70
CA HIS A 10 -2.57 8.79 1.93
C HIS A 10 -2.96 10.05 1.15
N LEU A 11 -3.81 9.89 0.14
CA LEU A 11 -4.34 10.99 -0.67
C LEU A 11 -5.72 11.40 -0.16
N SER A 12 -5.87 12.67 0.21
CA SER A 12 -7.16 13.26 0.57
C SER A 12 -7.91 13.81 -0.67
N ALA A 13 -8.06 12.98 -1.70
CA ALA A 13 -8.73 13.36 -2.94
C ALA A 13 -10.20 12.92 -2.95
N THR A 14 -11.11 13.78 -3.42
CA THR A 14 -12.51 13.39 -3.67
C THR A 14 -12.64 12.63 -4.99
N ARG A 15 -13.77 11.94 -5.20
CA ARG A 15 -14.05 11.28 -6.48
C ARG A 15 -13.99 12.25 -7.65
N GLU A 16 -14.39 13.50 -7.48
CA GLU A 16 -14.37 14.50 -8.56
C GLU A 16 -12.95 14.89 -8.95
N GLN A 17 -12.02 14.84 -7.98
CA GLN A 17 -10.61 15.20 -8.20
C GLN A 17 -9.80 14.08 -8.83
N VAL A 18 -10.12 12.81 -8.54
CA VAL A 18 -9.40 11.68 -9.15
C VAL A 18 -9.57 11.72 -10.67
N VAL A 19 -8.56 11.31 -11.43
CA VAL A 19 -8.58 11.30 -12.90
C VAL A 19 -8.34 9.91 -13.43
N ALA A 20 -7.41 9.17 -12.82
CA ALA A 20 -7.16 7.77 -13.11
C ALA A 20 -6.81 7.03 -11.82
N VAL A 21 -7.18 5.75 -11.78
CA VAL A 21 -6.71 4.80 -10.78
C VAL A 21 -6.27 3.56 -11.55
N ILE A 22 -5.00 3.25 -11.44
CA ILE A 22 -4.38 2.04 -11.96
C ILE A 22 -3.89 1.26 -10.75
N GLU A 23 -4.22 -0.02 -10.66
CA GLU A 23 -3.88 -0.85 -9.51
C GLU A 23 -3.17 -2.13 -9.95
N SER A 24 -2.32 -2.66 -9.08
CA SER A 24 -1.63 -3.91 -9.35
C SER A 24 -2.56 -5.10 -9.23
N ILE A 25 -2.52 -6.00 -10.21
CA ILE A 25 -3.24 -7.29 -10.19
C ILE A 25 -2.40 -8.44 -9.59
N ASN A 26 -1.14 -8.16 -9.25
CA ASN A 26 -0.24 -9.06 -8.55
C ASN A 26 0.34 -8.39 -7.29
N GLN A 27 1.06 -9.16 -6.46
CA GLN A 27 1.68 -8.67 -5.22
C GLN A 27 3.14 -9.14 -5.12
N PRO A 28 4.08 -8.52 -5.85
CA PRO A 28 5.49 -8.87 -5.77
C PRO A 28 6.06 -8.57 -4.37
N GLN A 29 7.16 -9.26 -4.03
CA GLN A 29 7.96 -8.95 -2.84
C GLN A 29 8.86 -7.75 -3.16
N VAL A 30 8.67 -6.63 -2.47
CA VAL A 30 9.41 -5.39 -2.70
C VAL A 30 10.19 -4.99 -1.45
N SER A 31 11.44 -4.60 -1.64
CA SER A 31 12.30 -4.04 -0.61
C SER A 31 12.26 -2.52 -0.66
N VAL A 32 11.46 -1.90 0.21
CA VAL A 32 11.40 -0.43 0.33
C VAL A 32 12.46 0.04 1.33
N PRO A 33 13.24 1.11 1.03
CA PRO A 33 14.24 1.63 1.96
C PRO A 33 13.67 1.92 3.35
N GLY A 34 14.36 1.42 4.39
CA GLY A 34 13.93 1.58 5.78
C GLY A 34 12.76 0.68 6.22
N LYS A 35 12.30 -0.25 5.37
CA LYS A 35 11.23 -1.21 5.67
C LYS A 35 11.70 -2.64 5.41
N ALA A 36 11.09 -3.60 6.11
CA ALA A 36 11.33 -5.01 5.83
C ALA A 36 10.73 -5.41 4.47
N PRO A 37 11.40 -6.24 3.66
CA PRO A 37 10.84 -6.79 2.43
C PRO A 37 9.53 -7.52 2.70
N GLN A 38 8.52 -7.29 1.87
CA GLN A 38 7.19 -7.87 2.02
C GLN A 38 6.39 -7.79 0.72
N ALA A 39 5.24 -8.47 0.69
CA ALA A 39 4.26 -8.33 -0.38
C ALA A 39 3.68 -6.91 -0.39
N VAL A 40 3.60 -6.31 -1.58
CA VAL A 40 3.13 -4.94 -1.78
C VAL A 40 2.03 -4.90 -2.83
N VAL A 41 1.06 -4.01 -2.66
CA VAL A 41 0.08 -3.63 -3.70
C VAL A 41 0.47 -2.27 -4.26
N GLY A 42 0.66 -2.19 -5.57
CA GLY A 42 1.02 -0.96 -6.27
C GLY A 42 -0.21 -0.21 -6.78
N HIS A 43 -0.19 1.11 -6.68
CA HIS A 43 -1.22 1.98 -7.23
C HIS A 43 -0.57 3.15 -7.96
N LEU A 44 -1.15 3.57 -9.08
CA LEU A 44 -0.87 4.86 -9.71
C LEU A 44 -2.18 5.65 -9.78
N CYS A 45 -2.14 6.87 -9.27
CA CYS A 45 -3.32 7.72 -9.15
C CYS A 45 -3.03 9.11 -9.71
N GLY A 46 -3.84 9.51 -10.70
CA GLY A 46 -3.89 10.88 -11.18
C GLY A 46 -4.93 11.68 -10.41
N VAL A 47 -4.59 12.90 -9.99
CA VAL A 47 -5.49 13.80 -9.24
C VAL A 47 -5.45 15.20 -9.85
N ARG A 48 -6.60 15.86 -9.91
CA ARG A 48 -6.77 17.26 -10.28
C ARG A 48 -6.59 18.16 -9.08
N ASN A 49 -5.66 19.10 -9.19
CA ASN A 49 -5.38 20.12 -8.21
C ASN A 49 -6.42 21.25 -8.25
N ALA A 50 -6.53 21.99 -7.15
CA ALA A 50 -7.45 23.13 -7.04
C ALA A 50 -7.17 24.24 -8.06
N ASN A 51 -5.91 24.38 -8.50
CA ASN A 51 -5.50 25.35 -9.53
C ASN A 51 -5.71 24.85 -10.97
N GLY A 52 -6.38 23.71 -11.17
CA GLY A 52 -6.68 23.15 -12.48
C GLY A 52 -5.57 22.28 -13.09
N THR A 53 -4.37 22.26 -12.48
CA THR A 53 -3.28 21.37 -12.89
C THR A 53 -3.50 19.93 -12.42
N LEU A 54 -2.66 19.01 -12.87
CA LEU A 54 -2.72 17.60 -12.51
C LEU A 54 -1.48 17.18 -11.72
N SER A 55 -1.65 16.19 -10.85
CA SER A 55 -0.56 15.49 -10.16
C SER A 55 -0.72 13.99 -10.32
N ILE A 56 0.40 13.27 -10.33
CA ILE A 56 0.42 11.80 -10.32
C ILE A 56 1.15 11.33 -9.07
N TYR A 57 0.56 10.34 -8.42
CA TYR A 57 1.08 9.68 -7.23
C TYR A 57 1.24 8.20 -7.50
N VAL A 58 2.36 7.63 -7.07
CA VAL A 58 2.56 6.19 -7.01
C VAL A 58 2.51 5.76 -5.55
N GLY A 59 1.57 4.88 -5.19
CA GLY A 59 1.40 4.37 -3.84
C GLY A 59 1.80 2.91 -3.75
N LEU A 60 2.75 2.61 -2.86
CA LEU A 60 3.10 1.23 -2.48
C LEU A 60 2.45 0.91 -1.14
N HIS A 61 1.43 0.06 -1.16
CA HIS A 61 0.76 -0.39 0.06
C HIS A 61 1.45 -1.66 0.61
N LEU A 62 2.02 -1.54 1.81
CA LEU A 62 2.73 -2.61 2.50
C LEU A 62 1.73 -3.51 3.22
N VAL A 63 1.43 -4.67 2.65
CA VAL A 63 0.32 -5.54 3.10
C VAL A 63 0.46 -5.97 4.57
N ARG A 64 1.69 -6.18 5.05
CA ARG A 64 1.93 -6.65 6.43
C ARG A 64 1.79 -5.52 7.45
N THR A 65 2.19 -4.29 7.13
CA THR A 65 2.14 -3.16 8.08
C THR A 65 0.90 -2.30 7.92
N GLY A 66 0.21 -2.37 6.78
CA GLY A 66 -0.93 -1.52 6.46
C GLY A 66 -0.54 -0.07 6.11
N GLU A 67 0.76 0.20 5.96
CA GLU A 67 1.29 1.53 5.64
C GLU A 67 1.35 1.74 4.12
N ASN A 68 1.25 3.00 3.68
CA ASN A 68 1.58 3.36 2.31
C ASN A 68 2.93 4.07 2.28
N VAL A 69 3.70 3.81 1.22
CA VAL A 69 4.84 4.62 0.82
C VAL A 69 4.45 5.32 -0.46
N VAL A 70 4.32 6.64 -0.39
CA VAL A 70 3.83 7.46 -1.51
C VAL A 70 5.01 8.14 -2.20
N TYR A 71 5.09 7.93 -3.51
CA TYR A 71 6.02 8.58 -4.39
C TYR A 71 5.28 9.67 -5.17
N VAL A 72 5.95 10.80 -5.33
CA VAL A 72 5.49 11.94 -6.12
C VAL A 72 6.43 12.15 -7.28
N HIS A 73 5.89 12.64 -8.39
CA HIS A 73 6.72 13.12 -9.48
C HIS A 73 7.30 14.51 -9.13
N ASP A 74 8.57 14.78 -9.48
CA ASP A 74 9.23 16.07 -9.19
C ASP A 74 8.41 17.27 -9.71
N ARG A 75 7.82 17.10 -10.90
CA ARG A 75 6.80 18.01 -11.44
C ARG A 75 5.44 17.68 -10.81
N ARG A 76 5.05 18.44 -9.80
CA ARG A 76 3.76 18.28 -9.09
C ARG A 76 2.58 18.97 -9.77
N GLN A 77 2.82 19.81 -10.76
CA GLN A 77 1.79 20.55 -11.48
C GLN A 77 1.99 20.29 -12.97
N LEU A 78 1.13 19.46 -13.53
CA LEU A 78 1.21 18.99 -14.91
C LEU A 78 0.08 19.59 -15.73
N THR A 79 0.37 19.95 -16.98
CA THR A 79 -0.68 20.11 -18.00
C THR A 79 -1.27 18.76 -18.39
N VAL A 80 -2.32 18.76 -19.23
CA VAL A 80 -2.94 17.52 -19.73
C VAL A 80 -1.97 16.73 -20.61
N GLU A 81 -1.15 17.42 -21.40
CA GLU A 81 -0.14 16.83 -22.28
C GLU A 81 0.99 16.19 -21.46
N GLU A 82 1.49 16.92 -20.45
CA GLU A 82 2.54 16.41 -19.56
C GLU A 82 2.05 15.23 -18.71
N TYR A 83 0.80 15.26 -18.28
CA TYR A 83 0.19 14.19 -17.50
C TYR A 83 0.33 12.83 -18.19
N ARG A 84 0.05 12.76 -19.50
CA ARG A 84 0.17 11.50 -20.27
C ARG A 84 1.60 10.96 -20.28
N GLN A 85 2.59 11.84 -20.39
CA GLN A 85 4.00 11.44 -20.37
C GLN A 85 4.41 10.93 -19.00
N VAL A 86 4.01 11.62 -17.94
CA VAL A 86 4.32 11.22 -16.55
C VAL A 86 3.57 9.96 -16.13
N GLU A 87 2.37 9.73 -16.67
CA GLU A 87 1.61 8.50 -16.45
C GLU A 87 2.37 7.29 -17.01
N ILE A 88 2.91 7.38 -18.23
CA ILE A 88 3.75 6.34 -18.83
C ILE A 88 5.00 6.09 -17.98
N GLU A 89 5.66 7.14 -17.51
CA GLU A 89 6.82 7.01 -16.61
C GLU A 89 6.45 6.29 -15.30
N GLY A 90 5.29 6.62 -14.72
CA GLY A 90 4.83 5.98 -13.48
C GLY A 90 4.45 4.51 -13.67
N LEU A 91 3.86 4.16 -14.81
CA LEU A 91 3.61 2.77 -15.20
C LEU A 91 4.94 2.00 -15.30
N GLN A 92 5.90 2.53 -16.05
CA GLN A 92 7.23 1.92 -16.20
C GLN A 92 7.96 1.77 -14.87
N PHE A 93 7.83 2.76 -13.98
CA PHE A 93 8.39 2.69 -12.64
C PHE A 93 7.82 1.52 -11.83
N LEU A 94 6.49 1.35 -11.82
CA LEU A 94 5.84 0.21 -11.17
C LEU A 94 6.19 -1.13 -11.85
N GLU A 95 6.14 -1.20 -13.17
CA GLU A 95 6.50 -2.41 -13.92
C GLU A 95 7.95 -2.84 -13.66
N SER A 96 8.88 -1.89 -13.50
CA SER A 96 10.27 -2.18 -13.16
C SER A 96 10.45 -2.83 -11.78
N MET A 97 9.48 -2.65 -10.87
CA MET A 97 9.41 -3.33 -9.57
C MET A 97 8.69 -4.70 -9.64
N GLY A 98 8.23 -5.11 -10.83
CA GLY A 98 7.56 -6.39 -11.07
C GLY A 98 6.04 -6.33 -10.91
N PHE A 99 5.44 -5.14 -10.83
CA PHE A 99 3.98 -5.03 -10.82
C PHE A 99 3.39 -5.27 -12.20
N MET A 100 2.32 -6.05 -12.24
CA MET A 100 1.39 -6.12 -13.37
C MET A 100 0.22 -5.20 -13.03
N LEU A 101 -0.13 -4.30 -13.94
CA LEU A 101 -1.06 -3.21 -13.67
C LEU A 101 -2.32 -3.36 -14.51
N ASP A 102 -3.46 -3.00 -13.92
CA ASP A 102 -4.73 -2.87 -14.63
C ASP A 102 -5.35 -1.50 -14.38
N ASN A 103 -5.96 -0.94 -15.43
CA ASN A 103 -6.62 0.34 -15.35
C ASN A 103 -8.08 0.13 -14.95
N LEU A 104 -8.49 0.69 -13.80
CA LEU A 104 -9.85 0.58 -13.33
C LEU A 104 -10.88 1.29 -14.22
N ASN A 105 -10.42 2.04 -15.22
CA ASN A 105 -11.25 2.89 -16.06
C ASN A 105 -12.15 3.80 -15.18
N PHE A 106 -11.58 4.33 -14.11
CA PHE A 106 -12.30 4.92 -12.98
C PHE A 106 -13.36 5.94 -13.41
N ARG A 107 -13.05 6.81 -14.38
CA ARG A 107 -13.99 7.84 -14.88
C ARG A 107 -15.23 7.27 -15.57
N ASN A 108 -15.16 6.03 -16.07
CA ASN A 108 -16.27 5.36 -16.74
C ASN A 108 -17.19 4.62 -15.75
N LEU A 109 -16.80 4.51 -14.48
CA LEU A 109 -17.60 3.89 -13.43
C LEU A 109 -18.73 4.82 -12.98
N THR A 110 -19.82 4.24 -12.47
CA THR A 110 -20.89 5.03 -11.84
C THR A 110 -20.39 5.69 -10.55
N PRO A 111 -21.00 6.80 -10.10
CA PRO A 111 -20.55 7.51 -8.89
C PRO A 111 -20.46 6.62 -7.64
N ASP A 112 -21.41 5.72 -7.44
CA ASP A 112 -21.40 4.79 -6.29
C ASP A 112 -20.23 3.80 -6.36
N VAL A 113 -19.91 3.31 -7.56
CA VAL A 113 -18.79 2.39 -7.78
C VAL A 113 -17.45 3.13 -7.66
N GLN A 114 -17.37 4.39 -8.09
CA GLN A 114 -16.21 5.25 -7.86
C GLN A 114 -15.93 5.43 -6.37
N GLU A 115 -16.95 5.73 -5.58
CA GLU A 115 -16.85 5.90 -4.13
C GLU A 115 -16.39 4.58 -3.46
N GLN A 116 -16.97 3.45 -3.85
CA GLN A 116 -16.52 2.13 -3.38
C GLN A 116 -15.07 1.83 -3.77
N ALA A 117 -14.65 2.21 -4.98
CA ALA A 117 -13.29 2.05 -5.45
C ALA A 117 -12.30 2.89 -4.62
N LEU A 118 -12.63 4.14 -4.29
CA LEU A 118 -11.77 4.94 -3.40
C LEU A 118 -11.68 4.35 -1.99
N ARG A 119 -12.80 3.87 -1.43
CA ARG A 119 -12.83 3.27 -0.09
C ARG A 119 -12.02 1.98 0.01
N ARG A 120 -11.98 1.17 -1.04
CA ARG A 120 -11.21 -0.09 -1.05
C ARG A 120 -9.73 0.13 -1.33
N THR A 121 -9.36 1.19 -2.06
CA THR A 121 -7.97 1.48 -2.43
C THR A 121 -7.23 2.08 -1.23
N PRO A 122 -6.23 1.39 -0.65
CA PRO A 122 -5.57 1.83 0.59
C PRO A 122 -4.88 3.19 0.49
N LEU A 123 -4.54 3.63 -0.73
CA LEU A 123 -3.92 4.93 -0.97
C LEU A 123 -4.84 6.12 -0.62
N PHE A 124 -6.16 5.95 -0.56
CA PHE A 124 -7.11 7.03 -0.21
C PHE A 124 -7.60 6.97 1.24
N SER A 125 -7.07 6.05 2.06
CA SER A 125 -7.43 5.93 3.47
C SER A 125 -6.20 6.13 4.35
N PRO A 126 -6.33 6.78 5.52
CA PRO A 126 -5.23 6.87 6.46
C PRO A 126 -4.74 5.48 6.86
N PRO A 127 -3.42 5.31 7.12
CA PRO A 127 -2.87 4.02 7.55
C PRO A 127 -3.67 3.51 8.75
N ARG A 128 -4.17 2.28 8.65
CA ARG A 128 -4.77 1.65 9.82
C ARG A 128 -3.65 1.37 10.82
N PRO A 129 -3.78 1.77 12.09
CA PRO A 129 -2.83 1.35 13.11
C PRO A 129 -2.71 -0.16 13.05
N ALA A 130 -1.48 -0.67 12.92
CA ALA A 130 -1.25 -2.11 12.96
C ALA A 130 -1.87 -2.63 14.25
N ALA A 131 -2.83 -3.55 14.14
CA ALA A 131 -3.28 -4.29 15.31
C ALA A 131 -2.02 -4.89 15.96
N PRO A 132 -1.83 -4.76 17.28
CA PRO A 132 -0.66 -5.32 17.94
C PRO A 132 -0.58 -6.78 17.51
N ALA A 133 0.55 -7.15 16.89
CA ALA A 133 0.78 -8.50 16.42
C ALA A 133 0.37 -9.42 17.56
N ALA A 134 -0.68 -10.22 17.36
CA ALA A 134 -1.04 -11.24 18.32
C ALA A 134 0.24 -12.03 18.54
N ALA A 135 0.80 -11.91 19.74
CA ALA A 135 1.97 -12.66 20.12
C ALA A 135 1.68 -14.10 19.73
N ALA A 136 2.48 -14.66 18.83
CA ALA A 136 2.43 -16.08 18.55
C ALA A 136 2.36 -16.78 19.91
N PRO A 137 1.42 -17.73 20.14
CA PRO A 137 1.34 -18.40 21.42
C PRO A 137 2.71 -19.01 21.67
N GLY A 138 3.47 -18.38 22.56
CA GLY A 138 4.76 -18.86 22.99
C GLY A 138 4.48 -20.26 23.52
N GLY A 139 5.03 -21.26 22.85
CA GLY A 139 5.07 -22.62 23.33
C GLY A 139 5.81 -22.62 24.66
N GLY A 140 5.08 -22.39 25.73
CA GLY A 140 5.51 -22.60 27.10
C GLY A 140 5.59 -24.09 27.33
N THR A 141 6.64 -24.72 26.82
CA THR A 141 7.05 -26.04 27.29
C THR A 141 7.57 -25.83 28.70
N ALA A 142 6.70 -26.03 29.69
CA ALA A 142 7.10 -26.08 31.09
C ALA A 142 8.24 -27.12 31.23
N PRO A 143 9.35 -26.80 31.92
CA PRO A 143 10.33 -27.82 32.24
C PRO A 143 9.67 -28.83 33.19
N ALA A 144 9.66 -30.10 32.79
CA ALA A 144 9.23 -31.19 33.64
C ALA A 144 10.14 -31.23 34.86
N ASP A 145 9.59 -30.92 36.03
CA ASP A 145 10.29 -30.93 37.31
C ASP A 145 10.57 -32.39 37.72
N PRO A 146 11.83 -32.87 37.69
CA PRO A 146 12.17 -34.26 37.97
C PRO A 146 11.85 -34.66 39.43
N ALA A 147 11.63 -33.71 40.34
CA ALA A 147 11.25 -33.95 41.72
C ALA A 147 9.84 -34.55 41.87
N ARG A 148 8.93 -34.29 40.91
CA ARG A 148 7.57 -34.88 40.92
C ARG A 148 7.55 -36.34 40.50
N LEU A 149 8.46 -36.77 39.63
CA LEU A 149 8.57 -38.17 39.21
C LEU A 149 9.17 -39.07 40.32
N ALA A 150 10.13 -38.56 41.09
CA ALA A 150 10.72 -39.29 42.20
C ALA A 150 9.73 -39.60 43.33
N ARG A 151 8.72 -38.73 43.55
CA ARG A 151 7.69 -38.93 44.58
C ARG A 151 6.63 -39.98 44.21
N LEU A 152 6.43 -40.25 42.92
CA LEU A 152 5.43 -41.21 42.47
C LEU A 152 5.94 -42.66 42.53
N LEU A 153 7.25 -42.87 42.38
CA LEU A 153 7.88 -44.20 42.40
C LEU A 153 8.20 -44.71 43.81
N ALA A 154 8.22 -43.84 44.81
CA ALA A 154 8.43 -44.23 46.22
C ALA A 154 7.14 -44.67 46.93
N SER A 155 6.02 -44.80 46.20
CA SER A 155 4.70 -45.14 46.74
C SER A 155 4.20 -46.55 46.36
N PHE A 156 5.10 -47.43 45.86
CA PHE A 156 4.81 -48.83 45.56
C PHE A 156 5.83 -49.74 46.24
#